data_AF-A0A965AGD1-F1
#
_entry.id   AF-A0A965AGD1-F1
#
_cell.length_a   1.000
_cell.length_b   1.000
_cell.length_c   1.000
_cell.angle_alpha   90.00
_cell.angle_beta   90.00
_cell.angle_gamma   90.00
#
_symmetry.space_group_name_H-M   'P 1'
#
loop_
_entity.id
_entity.type
_entity.pdbx_description
1 polymer ?
#
loop_
_entity_poly.entity_id
_entity_poly.type
_entity_poly.pdbx_seq_one_letter_code
_entity_poly.pdbx_strand_id
1 'polypeptide(L)'
;MRTDYGATYIRFGVSRRLFMILSSFNEIVRLIPLDRQEPLVLDESNLLMKELNSLYINIRGVLDNLAWAALNNFGIIDQDDIRPQSVHVFSKELKECEQLIDLYGEIGVFE
;
A
#
# COMPACT_ATOMS: atom_id res chain seq x y z
N MET A 1 -0.84 19.11 -22.45
CA MET A 1 -0.68 17.64 -22.39
C MET A 1 -0.59 17.30 -20.91
N ARG A 2 -1.66 16.79 -20.29
CA ARG A 2 -1.61 16.36 -18.87
C ARG A 2 -0.58 15.24 -18.80
N THR A 3 0.54 15.49 -18.13
CA THR A 3 1.58 14.52 -17.86
C THR A 3 0.98 13.39 -17.00
N ASP A 4 1.18 12.15 -17.43
CA ASP A 4 0.59 10.93 -16.86
C ASP A 4 1.30 10.51 -15.55
N TYR A 5 1.27 11.42 -14.57
CA TYR A 5 1.90 11.22 -13.27
C TYR A 5 1.22 10.09 -12.50
N GLY A 6 -0.10 9.92 -12.62
CA GLY A 6 -0.83 8.76 -12.10
C GLY A 6 -0.23 7.43 -12.58
N ALA A 7 -0.03 7.26 -13.90
CA ALA A 7 0.59 6.03 -14.41
C ALA A 7 2.04 5.84 -13.94
N THR A 8 2.78 6.91 -13.64
CA THR A 8 4.15 6.79 -13.10
C THR A 8 4.15 6.18 -11.69
N TYR A 9 3.24 6.63 -10.82
CA TYR A 9 3.09 6.06 -9.47
C TYR A 9 2.61 4.61 -9.50
N ILE A 10 1.73 4.25 -10.44
CA ILE A 10 1.34 2.86 -10.68
C ILE A 10 2.52 2.04 -11.21
N ARG A 11 3.12 2.44 -12.34
CA ARG A 11 4.14 1.63 -13.04
C ARG A 11 5.38 1.41 -12.19
N PHE A 12 5.89 2.43 -11.52
CA PHE A 12 7.16 2.34 -10.79
C PHE A 12 6.97 2.18 -9.28
N GLY A 13 5.98 2.86 -8.71
CA GLY A 13 5.72 2.82 -7.27
C GLY A 13 5.05 1.52 -6.85
N VAL A 14 3.91 1.17 -7.46
CA VAL A 14 3.16 -0.05 -7.10
C VAL A 14 3.97 -1.30 -7.44
N SER A 15 4.52 -1.42 -8.66
CA SER A 15 5.26 -2.62 -9.09
C SER A 15 6.43 -2.96 -8.15
N ARG A 16 7.23 -1.95 -7.76
CA ARG A 16 8.34 -2.16 -6.82
C ARG A 16 7.84 -2.67 -5.46
N ARG A 17 6.76 -2.10 -4.94
CA ARG A 17 6.22 -2.48 -3.64
C ARG A 17 5.58 -3.87 -3.68
N LEU A 18 4.89 -4.22 -4.77
CA LEU A 18 4.38 -5.59 -4.99
C LEU A 18 5.52 -6.62 -5.00
N PHE A 19 6.66 -6.30 -5.63
CA PHE A 19 7.84 -7.16 -5.56
C PHE A 19 8.35 -7.33 -4.12
N MET A 20 8.43 -6.24 -3.35
CA MET A 20 8.85 -6.31 -1.94
C MET A 20 7.86 -7.11 -1.07
N ILE A 21 6.56 -6.96 -1.32
CA ILE A 21 5.49 -7.76 -0.67
C ILE A 21 5.72 -9.24 -0.91
N LEU A 22 5.92 -9.64 -2.18
CA LEU A 22 6.16 -11.03 -2.53
C LEU A 22 7.44 -11.57 -1.87
N SER A 23 8.51 -10.78 -1.87
CA SER A 23 9.77 -11.17 -1.23
C SER A 23 9.61 -11.38 0.28
N SER A 24 8.99 -10.44 1.00
CA SER A 24 8.77 -10.56 2.44
C SER A 24 7.79 -11.69 2.77
N PHE A 25 6.74 -11.87 1.97
CA PHE A 25 5.81 -13.00 2.13
C PHE A 25 6.53 -14.36 2.01
N ASN A 26 7.37 -14.53 0.99
CA ASN A 26 8.14 -15.76 0.81
C ASN A 26 9.07 -16.03 1.98
N GLU A 27 9.70 -14.99 2.54
CA GLU A 27 10.56 -15.15 3.71
C GLU A 27 9.77 -15.50 4.98
N ILE A 28 8.58 -14.93 5.18
CA ILE A 28 7.67 -15.30 6.28
C ILE A 28 7.28 -16.78 6.19
N VAL A 29 6.87 -17.24 5.00
CA VAL A 29 6.51 -18.65 4.77
C VAL A 29 7.70 -19.58 5.02
N ARG A 30 8.92 -19.13 4.70
CA ARG A 30 10.17 -19.87 4.99
C ARG A 30 10.44 -19.98 6.49
N LEU A 31 10.19 -18.91 7.25
CA LEU A 31 10.44 -18.87 8.71
C LEU A 31 9.38 -19.63 9.52
N ILE A 32 8.13 -19.63 9.03
CA ILE A 32 6.98 -20.24 9.70
C ILE A 32 6.33 -21.28 8.78
N PRO A 33 6.98 -22.44 8.55
CA PRO A 33 6.34 -23.52 7.80
C PRO A 33 5.14 -24.07 8.58
N LEU A 34 4.11 -24.53 7.87
CA LEU A 34 2.81 -24.92 8.45
C LEU A 34 2.90 -26.12 9.42
N ASP A 35 3.95 -26.93 9.32
CA ASP A 35 4.19 -28.13 10.12
C ASP A 35 5.14 -27.89 11.30
N ARG A 36 5.57 -26.64 11.54
CA ARG A 36 6.48 -26.29 12.63
C ARG A 36 5.87 -26.66 14.00
N GLN A 37 6.62 -27.45 14.77
CA GLN A 37 6.22 -27.91 16.11
C GLN A 37 6.87 -27.12 17.25
N GLU A 38 7.98 -26.45 16.97
CA GLU A 38 8.77 -25.71 17.97
C GLU A 38 8.58 -24.19 17.80
N PRO A 39 8.58 -23.40 18.89
CA PRO A 39 8.54 -21.94 18.81
C PRO A 39 9.69 -21.34 17.98
N LEU A 40 9.54 -20.09 17.54
CA LEU A 40 10.63 -19.34 16.92
C LEU A 40 11.74 -19.04 17.94
N VAL A 41 12.99 -19.25 17.55
CA VAL A 41 14.12 -18.73 18.34
C VAL A 41 14.22 -17.22 18.19
N LEU A 42 14.94 -16.56 19.08
CA LEU A 42 15.02 -15.10 19.14
C LEU A 42 15.41 -14.45 17.79
N ASP A 43 16.39 -15.02 17.10
CA ASP A 43 16.86 -14.49 15.81
C ASP A 43 15.80 -14.65 14.69
N GLU A 44 15.10 -15.79 14.66
CA GLU A 44 14.00 -16.02 13.72
C GLU A 44 12.82 -15.07 14.02
N SER A 45 12.52 -14.84 15.29
CA SER A 45 11.48 -13.89 15.72
C SER A 45 11.83 -12.45 15.29
N ASN A 46 13.08 -12.04 15.48
CA ASN A 46 13.56 -10.73 15.03
C ASN A 46 13.47 -10.58 13.50
N LEU A 47 13.84 -11.62 12.76
CA LEU A 47 13.75 -11.62 11.31
C LEU A 47 12.28 -11.58 10.85
N LEU A 48 11.41 -12.36 11.47
CA LEU A 48 9.98 -12.34 11.20
C LEU A 48 9.37 -10.95 11.43
N MET A 49 9.69 -10.30 12.55
CA MET A 49 9.22 -8.93 12.83
C MET A 49 9.64 -7.95 11.74
N LYS A 50 10.89 -8.04 11.27
CA LYS A 50 11.39 -7.21 10.17
C LYS A 50 10.60 -7.46 8.88
N GLU A 51 10.36 -8.71 8.52
CA GLU A 51 9.62 -9.05 7.30
C GLU A 51 8.15 -8.67 7.38
N LEU A 52 7.50 -8.82 8.55
CA LEU A 52 6.14 -8.34 8.78
C LEU A 52 6.05 -6.81 8.66
N ASN A 53 7.01 -6.08 9.20
CA ASN A 53 7.06 -4.62 9.06
C ASN A 53 7.29 -4.20 7.59
N SER A 54 8.20 -4.89 6.88
CA SER A 54 8.42 -4.69 5.46
C SER A 54 7.14 -4.94 4.66
N LEU A 55 6.43 -6.03 4.94
CA LEU A 55 5.16 -6.36 4.31
C LEU A 55 4.12 -5.26 4.54
N TYR A 56 3.94 -4.84 5.79
CA TYR A 56 3.00 -3.77 6.17
C TYR A 56 3.30 -2.45 5.44
N ILE A 57 4.54 -1.97 5.49
CA ILE A 57 4.95 -0.70 4.85
C ILE A 57 4.72 -0.74 3.34
N ASN A 58 5.01 -1.88 2.69
CA ASN A 58 4.83 -2.01 1.26
C ASN A 58 3.36 -2.12 0.86
N ILE A 59 2.52 -2.86 1.61
CA ILE A 59 1.06 -2.88 1.40
C ILE A 59 0.51 -1.46 1.51
N ARG A 60 0.84 -0.76 2.60
CA ARG A 60 0.35 0.61 2.80
C ARG A 60 0.78 1.54 1.67
N GLY A 61 2.04 1.47 1.26
CA GLY A 61 2.53 2.28 0.14
C GLY A 61 1.92 1.92 -1.22
N VAL A 62 1.46 0.68 -1.45
CA VAL A 62 0.68 0.33 -2.64
C VAL A 62 -0.67 1.04 -2.61
N LEU A 63 -1.36 0.96 -1.48
CA LEU A 63 -2.66 1.60 -1.30
C LEU A 63 -2.58 3.13 -1.45
N ASP A 64 -1.54 3.75 -0.92
CA ASP A 64 -1.33 5.20 -1.04
C ASP A 64 -1.03 5.62 -2.49
N ASN A 65 -0.23 4.84 -3.21
CA ASN A 65 0.02 5.07 -4.64
C ASN A 65 -1.25 4.90 -5.49
N LEU A 66 -2.10 3.94 -5.13
CA LEU A 66 -3.40 3.73 -5.79
C LEU A 66 -4.35 4.90 -5.50
N ALA A 67 -4.40 5.39 -4.25
CA ALA A 67 -5.19 6.55 -3.87
C ALA A 67 -4.78 7.80 -4.67
N TRP A 68 -3.48 8.06 -4.78
CA TRP A 68 -2.95 9.16 -5.60
C TRP A 68 -3.34 9.03 -7.08
N ALA A 69 -3.17 7.83 -7.65
CA ALA A 69 -3.52 7.59 -9.05
C ALA A 69 -5.03 7.75 -9.30
N ALA A 70 -5.88 7.30 -8.38
CA ALA A 70 -7.32 7.46 -8.48
C ALA A 70 -7.72 8.94 -8.49
N LEU A 71 -7.29 9.73 -7.51
CA LEU A 71 -7.58 11.16 -7.46
C LEU A 71 -7.04 11.91 -8.69
N ASN A 72 -5.83 11.55 -9.17
CA ASN A 72 -5.26 12.15 -10.36
C ASN A 72 -6.07 11.83 -11.63
N ASN A 73 -6.55 10.58 -11.77
CA ASN A 73 -7.35 10.15 -12.92
C ASN A 73 -8.74 10.80 -12.96
N PHE A 74 -9.36 11.01 -11.79
CA PHE A 74 -10.63 11.73 -11.70
C PHE A 74 -10.47 13.26 -11.78
N GLY A 75 -9.23 13.76 -11.84
CA GLY A 75 -8.95 15.19 -11.96
C GLY A 75 -9.33 16.01 -10.73
N ILE A 76 -9.37 15.37 -9.56
CA ILE A 76 -9.82 15.95 -8.28
C ILE A 76 -8.70 16.73 -7.60
N ILE A 77 -7.46 16.31 -7.83
CA ILE A 77 -6.28 16.97 -7.34
C ILE A 77 -5.58 17.69 -8.50
N ASP A 78 -5.41 19.00 -8.35
CA ASP A 78 -4.49 19.74 -9.19
C ASP A 78 -3.07 19.56 -8.66
N GLN A 79 -2.12 19.31 -9.57
CA GLN A 79 -0.77 18.86 -9.21
C GLN A 79 0.03 19.92 -8.46
N ASP A 80 -0.41 21.19 -8.55
CA ASP A 80 0.20 22.33 -7.88
C ASP A 80 -0.33 22.54 -6.44
N ASP A 81 -1.47 21.95 -6.09
CA ASP A 81 -2.20 22.26 -4.85
C ASP A 81 -2.00 21.21 -3.75
N ILE A 82 -1.73 19.95 -4.13
CA ILE A 82 -1.64 18.83 -3.18
C ILE A 82 -0.34 18.05 -3.36
N ARG A 83 0.37 17.81 -2.25
CA ARG A 83 1.61 17.04 -2.24
C ARG A 83 1.28 15.54 -2.34
N PRO A 84 1.97 14.75 -3.19
CA PRO A 84 1.75 13.31 -3.28
C PRO A 84 1.84 12.58 -1.94
N GLN A 85 2.70 13.04 -1.03
CA GLN A 85 2.91 12.42 0.28
C GLN A 85 1.79 12.69 1.29
N SER A 86 0.93 13.68 1.03
CA SER A 86 -0.23 13.94 1.90
C SER A 86 -1.46 13.12 1.50
N VAL A 87 -1.44 12.44 0.35
CA VAL A 87 -2.51 11.57 -0.10
C VAL A 87 -2.21 10.13 0.29
N HIS A 88 -3.15 9.51 0.99
CA HIS A 88 -3.10 8.13 1.43
C HIS A 88 -4.51 7.53 1.40
N VAL A 89 -4.62 6.21 1.56
CA VAL A 89 -5.91 5.48 1.47
C VAL A 89 -6.95 5.84 2.54
N PHE A 90 -6.62 6.74 3.45
CA PHE A 90 -7.52 7.25 4.50
C PHE A 90 -7.54 8.77 4.54
N SER A 91 -6.99 9.44 3.52
CA SER A 91 -6.89 10.89 3.49
C SER A 91 -8.26 11.49 3.22
N LYS A 92 -8.47 12.71 3.72
CA LYS A 92 -9.75 13.42 3.64
C LYS A 92 -10.17 13.61 2.18
N GLU A 93 -9.21 13.89 1.30
CA GLU A 93 -9.40 14.10 -0.14
C GLU A 93 -10.00 12.88 -0.83
N LEU A 94 -9.60 11.68 -0.40
CA LEU A 94 -10.15 10.44 -0.95
C LEU A 94 -11.52 10.12 -0.32
N LYS A 95 -11.73 10.42 0.98
CA LYS A 95 -13.03 10.22 1.68
C LYS A 95 -14.14 11.12 1.14
N GLU A 96 -13.81 12.35 0.78
CA GLU A 96 -14.76 13.37 0.29
C GLU A 96 -14.93 13.34 -1.24
N CYS A 97 -14.22 12.44 -1.93
CA CYS A 97 -14.35 12.23 -3.36
C CYS A 97 -15.70 11.55 -3.66
N GLU A 98 -16.66 12.31 -4.17
CA GLU A 98 -17.98 11.80 -4.58
C GLU A 98 -17.89 10.63 -5.56
N GLN A 99 -16.90 10.63 -6.47
CA GLN A 99 -16.69 9.57 -7.46
C GLN A 99 -16.10 8.28 -6.87
N LEU A 100 -15.58 8.32 -5.64
CA LEU A 100 -14.97 7.19 -4.94
C LEU A 100 -15.70 6.83 -3.64
N ILE A 101 -16.82 7.48 -3.35
CA ILE A 101 -17.52 7.36 -2.08
C ILE A 101 -18.06 5.93 -1.87
N ASP A 102 -18.50 5.27 -2.95
CA ASP A 102 -18.97 3.89 -2.93
C ASP A 102 -17.82 2.91 -2.60
N LEU A 103 -16.65 3.14 -3.20
CA LEU A 103 -15.44 2.36 -2.92
C LEU A 103 -15.02 2.50 -1.45
N TYR A 104 -15.14 3.70 -0.89
CA TYR A 104 -14.88 3.92 0.54
C TYR A 104 -15.92 3.31 1.46
N GLY A 105 -17.20 3.28 1.05
CA GLY A 105 -18.25 2.62 1.78
C GLY A 105 -17.97 1.13 2.00
N GLU A 106 -17.35 0.47 1.01
CA GLU A 106 -16.92 -0.93 1.12
C GLU A 106 -15.67 -1.11 2.00
N ILE A 107 -14.74 -0.16 1.99
CA ILE A 107 -13.49 -0.21 2.76
C ILE A 107 -13.70 0.18 4.23
N GLY A 108 -14.64 1.08 4.52
CA GLY A 108 -14.94 1.62 5.85
C GLY A 108 -15.62 0.66 6.81
N VAL A 109 -15.89 -0.59 6.39
CA VAL A 109 -16.46 -1.65 7.25
C VAL A 109 -15.44 -2.19 8.27
N PHE A 110 -14.18 -1.76 8.19
CA PHE A 110 -13.08 -2.24 9.03
C PHE A 110 -12.50 -1.19 10.02
N GLU A 111 -13.10 0.00 10.15
CA GLU A 111 -12.78 0.97 11.23
C GLU A 111 -13.66 0.75 12.47
#